data_AF-A0A0A0K113-F1
#
_entry.id   AF-A0A0A0K113-F1
#
_cell.length_a   1.000
_cell.length_b   1.000
_cell.length_c   1.000
_cell.angle_alpha   90.00
_cell.angle_beta   90.00
_cell.angle_gamma   90.00
#
_symmetry.space_group_name_H-M   'P 1'
#
loop_
_entity.id
_entity.type
_entity.pdbx_description
1 polymer ?
#
loop_
_entity_poly.entity_id
_entity_poly.type
_entity_poly.pdbx_seq_one_letter_code
_entity_poly.pdbx_strand_id
1 'polypeptide(L)'
;MTLTMRRSSGAALALAGLLTLGACGSGDTGSAESGSGGSGSTDTKASGSASAGTKAAAEGDKVDAGEVAARMVAAMEKAGSGTMTMDTGGETATGDFRYVDGKLEQHTTVPIEGSEMEIIAVGDFVYLKGLPGQAKPWVKIDPAADDPVSQMFKGIVEGGVSDPSRMAANLKGTQATVKATSADSTTYEFSVDPAKAMGATASPSPSASASAPPLAMVYVLDKEDRPVTISTQVANQSIEVTYGDWGKKVEITEPPADQVGPMSFPSAG
;
A
#
# COMPACT_ATOMS: atom_id res chain seq x y z
N MET A 1 28.38 -43.29 -25.50
CA MET A 1 28.40 -42.56 -26.78
C MET A 1 28.46 -41.08 -26.49
N THR A 2 29.65 -40.53 -26.65
CA THR A 2 29.99 -39.10 -26.70
C THR A 2 29.48 -38.46 -28.00
N LEU A 3 29.28 -37.13 -27.99
CA LEU A 3 29.37 -36.13 -29.07
C LEU A 3 28.31 -35.01 -28.84
N THR A 4 28.51 -33.69 -28.98
CA THR A 4 29.68 -32.81 -29.18
C THR A 4 29.22 -31.38 -28.89
N MET A 5 30.10 -30.58 -28.28
CA MET A 5 29.98 -29.13 -28.12
C MET A 5 30.19 -28.41 -29.47
N ARG A 6 29.43 -27.36 -29.77
CA ARG A 6 29.76 -26.41 -30.86
C ARG A 6 29.90 -25.00 -30.30
N ARG A 7 31.16 -24.56 -30.20
CA ARG A 7 31.60 -23.17 -30.09
C ARG A 7 31.53 -22.50 -31.47
N SER A 8 31.20 -21.21 -31.52
CA SER A 8 31.52 -20.34 -32.65
C SER A 8 31.84 -18.94 -32.13
N SER A 9 33.04 -18.48 -32.48
CA SER A 9 33.69 -17.24 -32.06
C SER A 9 33.59 -16.16 -33.13
N GLY A 10 33.79 -14.89 -32.71
CA GLY A 10 34.29 -13.78 -33.54
C GLY A 10 33.24 -12.69 -33.86
N ALA A 11 33.52 -11.38 -33.84
CA ALA A 11 34.79 -10.65 -33.77
C ALA A 11 34.59 -9.22 -33.21
N ALA A 12 35.69 -8.64 -32.75
CA ALA A 12 35.83 -7.32 -32.16
C ALA A 12 35.89 -6.17 -33.18
N LEU A 13 35.45 -4.98 -32.78
CA LEU A 13 35.85 -3.69 -33.35
C LEU A 13 36.17 -2.73 -32.21
N ALA A 14 37.45 -2.41 -32.06
CA ALA A 14 37.97 -1.34 -31.22
C ALA A 14 38.13 -0.07 -32.08
N LEU A 15 37.73 1.09 -31.55
CA LEU A 15 38.13 2.40 -32.05
C LEU A 15 38.38 3.32 -30.84
N ALA A 16 39.65 3.69 -30.68
CA ALA A 16 40.14 4.68 -29.75
C ALA A 16 40.02 6.09 -30.36
N GLY A 17 39.78 7.09 -29.50
CA GLY A 17 39.86 8.51 -29.84
C GLY A 17 40.13 9.34 -28.59
N LEU A 18 41.41 9.65 -28.35
CA LEU A 18 41.92 10.68 -27.45
C LEU A 18 41.84 12.05 -28.14
N LEU A 19 41.59 13.13 -27.37
CA LEU A 19 41.98 14.56 -27.53
C LEU A 19 41.16 15.34 -26.46
N THR A 20 41.59 16.34 -25.69
CA THR A 20 42.86 16.99 -25.33
C THR A 20 42.54 17.97 -24.18
N LEU A 21 43.55 18.28 -23.36
CA LEU A 21 43.51 19.20 -22.21
C LEU A 21 43.34 20.69 -22.60
N GLY A 22 42.67 21.46 -21.73
CA GLY A 22 42.89 22.90 -21.49
C GLY A 22 42.55 23.17 -20.02
N ALA A 23 43.46 23.52 -19.12
CA ALA A 23 44.34 24.69 -18.98
C ALA A 23 43.75 25.81 -18.10
N CYS A 24 44.61 26.33 -17.21
CA CYS A 24 44.49 27.49 -16.30
C CYS A 24 43.77 27.28 -14.95
N GLY A 25 44.38 27.55 -13.79
CA GLY A 25 45.69 28.15 -13.54
C GLY A 25 46.10 28.19 -12.05
N SER A 26 47.43 28.30 -11.88
CA SER A 26 48.27 28.91 -10.81
C SER A 26 47.92 28.61 -9.34
N GLY A 27 48.74 27.92 -8.54
CA GLY A 27 50.14 28.21 -8.14
C GLY A 27 50.11 28.51 -6.62
N ASP A 28 51.02 28.19 -5.71
CA ASP A 28 52.41 27.74 -5.69
C ASP A 28 52.70 27.11 -4.30
N THR A 29 53.80 26.39 -4.19
CA THR A 29 54.23 25.55 -3.06
C THR A 29 54.98 26.29 -1.94
N GLY A 30 54.62 26.00 -0.69
CA GLY A 30 55.55 25.75 0.43
C GLY A 30 56.27 26.93 1.11
N SER A 31 56.11 27.03 2.44
CA SER A 31 57.19 27.22 3.42
C SER A 31 56.62 27.19 4.85
N ALA A 32 57.32 26.51 5.75
CA ALA A 32 57.08 26.54 7.18
C ALA A 32 57.94 27.63 7.82
N GLU A 33 57.34 28.47 8.67
CA GLU A 33 58.03 29.09 9.81
C GLU A 33 57.03 29.62 10.85
N SER A 34 57.42 29.53 12.12
CA SER A 34 56.69 29.95 13.32
C SER A 34 56.48 31.46 13.40
N GLY A 35 55.33 31.88 13.96
CA GLY A 35 55.07 33.26 14.35
C GLY A 35 53.86 33.37 15.28
N SER A 36 54.10 33.91 16.48
CA SER A 36 53.16 34.09 17.59
C SER A 36 52.21 35.28 17.41
N GLY A 37 50.98 35.15 17.93
CA GLY A 37 50.21 36.25 18.53
C GLY A 37 49.07 36.85 17.71
N GLY A 38 47.87 36.90 18.30
CA GLY A 38 46.81 37.82 17.85
C GLY A 38 45.38 37.31 18.06
N SER A 39 44.77 37.69 19.18
CA SER A 39 43.36 37.50 19.54
C SER A 39 42.40 38.16 18.54
N GLY A 40 41.24 37.53 18.31
CA GLY A 40 40.16 38.12 17.51
C GLY A 40 38.92 37.22 17.44
N SER A 41 38.10 37.25 18.49
CA SER A 41 36.72 36.73 18.45
C SER A 41 35.92 37.48 17.39
N THR A 42 35.34 36.74 16.45
CA THR A 42 34.09 37.14 15.80
C THR A 42 33.21 35.91 15.64
N ASP A 43 32.24 35.80 16.54
CA ASP A 43 31.06 34.96 16.38
C ASP A 43 30.40 35.26 15.03
N THR A 44 30.36 34.28 14.14
CA THR A 44 29.45 34.31 13.00
C THR A 44 28.77 32.97 12.89
N LYS A 45 27.58 32.98 13.49
CA LYS A 45 26.47 32.03 13.44
C LYS A 45 26.45 31.19 12.16
N ALA A 46 26.68 29.89 12.36
CA ALA A 46 26.46 28.85 11.35
C ALA A 46 25.03 28.92 10.80
N SER A 47 24.89 29.21 9.50
CA SER A 47 23.73 28.77 8.74
C SER A 47 24.08 27.39 8.16
N GLY A 48 24.08 26.40 9.06
CA GLY A 48 24.01 25.01 8.65
C GLY A 48 22.57 24.77 8.21
N SER A 49 22.35 24.70 6.90
CA SER A 49 21.18 24.05 6.35
C SER A 49 21.24 22.59 6.79
N ALA A 50 20.66 22.30 7.96
CA ALA A 50 20.41 20.96 8.39
C ALA A 50 19.42 20.35 7.41
N SER A 51 19.94 19.60 6.45
CA SER A 51 19.21 18.51 5.83
C SER A 51 18.69 17.68 7.00
N ALA A 52 17.39 17.79 7.29
CA ALA A 52 16.71 16.92 8.22
C ALA A 52 16.76 15.51 7.62
N GLY A 53 17.87 14.81 7.87
CA GLY A 53 17.90 13.37 7.70
C GLY A 53 16.83 12.83 8.61
N THR A 54 15.76 12.29 8.03
CA THR A 54 14.72 11.58 8.76
C THR A 54 15.41 10.54 9.61
N LYS A 55 15.46 10.77 10.94
CA LYS A 55 15.98 9.81 11.89
C LYS A 55 15.18 8.52 11.66
N ALA A 56 15.88 7.43 11.35
CA ALA A 56 15.24 6.12 11.25
C ALA A 56 14.46 5.84 12.53
N ALA A 57 13.22 5.40 12.39
CA ALA A 57 12.33 5.14 13.51
C ALA A 57 12.90 4.00 14.36
N ALA A 58 13.04 4.25 15.67
CA ALA A 58 13.56 3.27 16.61
C ALA A 58 12.40 2.56 17.32
N GLU A 59 12.64 1.33 17.79
CA GLU A 59 11.67 0.61 18.61
C GLU A 59 11.24 1.43 19.83
N GLY A 60 9.92 1.46 20.09
CA GLY A 60 9.31 2.26 21.14
C GLY A 60 8.94 3.70 20.73
N ASP A 61 9.47 4.21 19.60
CA ASP A 61 9.10 5.54 19.10
C ASP A 61 7.59 5.62 18.85
N LYS A 62 7.02 6.79 19.15
CA LYS A 62 5.63 7.12 18.84
C LYS A 62 5.57 7.98 17.58
N VAL A 63 4.72 7.60 16.64
CA VAL A 63 4.53 8.29 15.35
C VAL A 63 3.05 8.45 15.06
N ASP A 64 2.69 9.32 14.12
CA ASP A 64 1.32 9.45 13.65
C ASP A 64 0.96 8.31 12.67
N ALA A 65 -0.10 7.56 12.96
CA ALA A 65 -0.55 6.44 12.13
C ALA A 65 -1.06 6.91 10.75
N GLY A 66 -1.63 8.12 10.66
CA GLY A 66 -2.04 8.72 9.40
C GLY A 66 -0.85 9.08 8.52
N GLU A 67 0.25 9.55 9.09
CA GLU A 67 1.51 9.75 8.35
C GLU A 67 2.12 8.44 7.88
N VAL A 68 2.11 7.39 8.71
CA VAL A 68 2.54 6.03 8.31
C VAL A 68 1.69 5.52 7.15
N ALA A 69 0.37 5.59 7.28
CA ALA A 69 -0.55 5.16 6.23
C ALA A 69 -0.39 5.99 4.95
N ALA A 70 -0.15 7.30 5.03
CA ALA A 70 0.06 8.14 3.86
C ALA A 70 1.33 7.75 3.09
N ARG A 71 2.43 7.44 3.78
CA ARG A 71 3.65 6.92 3.13
C ARG A 71 3.39 5.58 2.45
N MET A 72 2.65 4.70 3.12
CA MET A 72 2.26 3.40 2.58
C MET A 72 1.44 3.54 1.29
N VAL A 73 0.41 4.40 1.28
CA VAL A 73 -0.40 4.66 0.08
C VAL A 73 0.45 5.21 -1.07
N ALA A 74 1.31 6.20 -0.79
CA ALA A 74 2.20 6.75 -1.81
C ALA A 74 3.19 5.69 -2.36
N ALA A 75 3.66 4.77 -1.52
CA ALA A 75 4.52 3.67 -1.94
C ALA A 75 3.78 2.66 -2.83
N MET A 76 2.53 2.34 -2.52
CA MET A 76 1.68 1.47 -3.34
C MET A 76 1.33 2.13 -4.69
N GLU A 77 0.98 3.41 -4.69
CA GLU A 77 0.75 4.20 -5.91
C GLU A 77 1.99 4.23 -6.80
N LYS A 78 3.16 4.47 -6.21
CA LYS A 78 4.44 4.46 -6.92
C LYS A 78 4.76 3.09 -7.52
N ALA A 79 4.43 2.00 -6.82
CA ALA A 79 4.60 0.65 -7.35
C ALA A 79 3.59 0.33 -8.47
N GLY A 80 2.45 1.02 -8.49
CA GLY A 80 1.43 0.94 -9.52
C GLY A 80 0.53 -0.29 -9.41
N SER A 81 1.07 -1.46 -9.07
CA SER A 81 0.32 -2.71 -8.96
C SER A 81 1.02 -3.75 -8.10
N GLY A 82 0.31 -4.82 -7.75
CA GLY A 82 0.86 -5.96 -7.03
C GLY A 82 -0.20 -7.03 -6.76
N THR A 83 0.19 -8.03 -5.98
CA THR A 83 -0.69 -9.09 -5.48
C THR A 83 -1.02 -8.85 -4.02
N MET A 84 -2.19 -9.36 -3.60
CA MET A 84 -2.59 -9.43 -2.21
C MET A 84 -3.18 -10.80 -1.88
N THR A 85 -2.89 -11.27 -0.68
CA THR A 85 -3.45 -12.49 -0.11
C THR A 85 -4.03 -12.16 1.25
N MET A 86 -5.30 -12.43 1.47
CA MET A 86 -5.98 -12.20 2.74
C MET A 86 -6.27 -13.52 3.42
N ASP A 87 -5.71 -13.75 4.59
CA ASP A 87 -6.06 -14.86 5.48
C ASP A 87 -7.07 -14.38 6.52
N THR A 88 -8.20 -15.07 6.63
CA THR A 88 -9.22 -14.85 7.66
C THR A 88 -9.51 -16.17 8.36
N GLY A 89 -8.90 -16.39 9.53
CA GLY A 89 -9.15 -17.59 10.33
C GLY A 89 -8.84 -18.92 9.61
N GLY A 90 -7.87 -18.94 8.68
CA GLY A 90 -7.50 -20.12 7.89
C GLY A 90 -8.19 -20.24 6.53
N GLU A 91 -9.09 -19.31 6.18
CA GLU A 91 -9.58 -19.14 4.80
C GLU A 91 -8.73 -18.10 4.07
N THR A 92 -8.20 -18.47 2.90
CA THR A 92 -7.30 -17.61 2.13
C THR A 92 -7.99 -17.09 0.87
N ALA A 93 -8.21 -15.78 0.82
CA ALA A 93 -8.57 -15.06 -0.40
C ALA A 93 -7.32 -14.56 -1.12
N THR A 94 -7.34 -14.51 -2.44
CA THR A 94 -6.21 -14.06 -3.26
C THR A 94 -6.67 -13.04 -4.29
N GLY A 95 -5.82 -12.08 -4.62
CA GLY A 95 -6.19 -11.05 -5.58
C GLY A 95 -5.00 -10.26 -6.12
N ASP A 96 -5.33 -9.44 -7.09
CA ASP A 96 -4.44 -8.45 -7.70
C ASP A 96 -5.01 -7.05 -7.44
N PHE A 97 -4.14 -6.05 -7.35
CA PHE A 97 -4.54 -4.65 -7.33
C PHE A 97 -3.69 -3.80 -8.27
N ARG A 98 -4.25 -2.65 -8.67
CA ARG A 98 -3.51 -1.59 -9.37
C ARG A 98 -4.05 -0.22 -9.02
N TYR A 99 -3.23 0.80 -9.20
CA TYR A 99 -3.62 2.19 -9.13
C TYR A 99 -3.88 2.73 -10.54
N VAL A 100 -5.06 3.31 -10.73
CA VAL A 100 -5.44 4.04 -11.94
C VAL A 100 -5.95 5.41 -11.51
N ASP A 101 -5.28 6.47 -11.98
CA ASP A 101 -5.64 7.86 -11.65
C ASP A 101 -5.79 8.14 -10.13
N GLY A 102 -4.93 7.51 -9.31
CA GLY A 102 -4.94 7.65 -7.84
C GLY A 102 -6.02 6.83 -7.13
N LYS A 103 -6.83 6.06 -7.87
CA LYS A 103 -7.81 5.12 -7.30
C LYS A 103 -7.25 3.71 -7.28
N LEU A 104 -7.59 2.96 -6.23
CA LEU A 104 -7.26 1.54 -6.11
C LEU A 104 -8.33 0.71 -6.83
N GLU A 105 -7.90 -0.03 -7.86
CA GLU A 105 -8.68 -1.09 -8.50
C GLU A 105 -8.19 -2.45 -8.01
N GLN A 106 -9.09 -3.41 -7.85
CA GLN A 106 -8.78 -4.73 -7.32
C GLN A 106 -9.64 -5.82 -7.95
N HIS A 107 -9.07 -7.02 -8.07
CA HIS A 107 -9.78 -8.24 -8.39
C HIS A 107 -9.36 -9.31 -7.38
N THR A 108 -10.31 -9.76 -6.56
CA THR A 108 -10.09 -10.70 -5.47
C THR A 108 -11.03 -11.89 -5.60
N THR A 109 -10.52 -13.08 -5.37
CA THR A 109 -11.30 -14.31 -5.22
C THR A 109 -11.30 -14.72 -3.76
N VAL A 110 -12.48 -14.86 -3.20
CA VAL A 110 -12.73 -15.24 -1.81
C VAL A 110 -13.38 -16.63 -1.78
N PRO A 111 -12.77 -17.64 -1.15
CA PRO A 111 -13.44 -18.91 -0.94
C PRO A 111 -14.62 -18.73 0.04
N ILE A 112 -15.74 -19.38 -0.25
CA ILE A 112 -16.92 -19.43 0.63
C ILE A 112 -17.39 -20.88 0.63
N GLU A 113 -17.53 -21.53 1.78
CA GLU A 113 -17.96 -22.94 1.95
C GLU A 113 -18.53 -23.64 0.69
N GLY A 114 -17.65 -24.29 -0.10
CA GLY A 114 -18.03 -25.07 -1.28
C GLY A 114 -18.23 -24.27 -2.58
N SER A 115 -17.85 -23.00 -2.63
CA SER A 115 -17.93 -22.08 -3.76
C SER A 115 -16.85 -20.99 -3.68
N GLU A 116 -16.76 -20.16 -4.72
CA GLU A 116 -15.87 -19.00 -4.76
C GLU A 116 -16.69 -17.76 -5.10
N MET A 117 -16.41 -16.66 -4.40
CA MET A 117 -16.93 -15.34 -4.71
C MET A 117 -15.83 -14.50 -5.33
N GLU A 118 -16.09 -13.96 -6.51
CA GLU A 118 -15.19 -13.02 -7.18
C GLU A 118 -15.67 -11.59 -6.92
N ILE A 119 -14.72 -10.71 -6.58
CA ILE A 119 -14.94 -9.29 -6.32
C ILE A 119 -14.05 -8.50 -7.28
N ILE A 120 -14.63 -7.60 -8.05
CA ILE A 120 -13.90 -6.64 -8.89
C ILE A 120 -14.29 -5.23 -8.45
N ALA A 121 -13.35 -4.40 -8.01
CA ALA A 121 -13.57 -2.98 -7.80
C ALA A 121 -12.83 -2.18 -8.88
N VAL A 122 -13.58 -1.38 -9.63
CA VAL A 122 -13.09 -0.53 -10.72
C VAL A 122 -13.81 0.82 -10.64
N GLY A 123 -13.04 1.91 -10.60
CA GLY A 123 -13.59 3.24 -10.37
C GLY A 123 -14.38 3.34 -9.06
N ASP A 124 -15.66 3.68 -9.15
CA ASP A 124 -16.57 3.80 -8.00
C ASP A 124 -17.49 2.59 -7.83
N PHE A 125 -17.33 1.55 -8.66
CA PHE A 125 -18.21 0.39 -8.70
C PHE A 125 -17.53 -0.86 -8.13
N VAL A 126 -18.33 -1.68 -7.46
CA VAL A 126 -17.93 -3.03 -7.04
C VAL A 126 -18.81 -4.04 -7.77
N TYR A 127 -18.19 -5.07 -8.33
CA TYR A 127 -18.85 -6.16 -9.02
C TYR A 127 -18.64 -7.44 -8.24
N LEU A 128 -19.73 -8.15 -7.94
CA LEU A 128 -19.70 -9.41 -7.20
C LEU A 128 -20.21 -10.55 -8.08
N LYS A 129 -19.50 -11.67 -8.09
CA LYS A 129 -19.92 -12.92 -8.75
C LYS A 129 -19.87 -14.09 -7.80
N GLY A 130 -20.74 -15.07 -8.03
CA GLY A 130 -20.88 -16.26 -7.17
C GLY A 130 -22.00 -16.13 -6.14
N LEU A 131 -22.81 -15.07 -6.19
CA LEU A 131 -23.97 -14.90 -5.31
C LEU A 131 -25.14 -15.81 -5.74
N PRO A 132 -25.71 -16.61 -4.81
CA PRO A 132 -26.81 -17.52 -5.13
C PRO A 132 -28.10 -16.77 -5.47
N GLY A 133 -28.91 -17.33 -6.37
CA GLY A 133 -30.22 -16.78 -6.72
C GLY A 133 -30.21 -15.60 -7.71
N GLN A 134 -29.04 -15.23 -8.22
CA GLN A 134 -28.89 -14.12 -9.15
C GLN A 134 -29.22 -14.51 -10.60
N ALA A 135 -29.96 -13.64 -11.30
CA ALA A 135 -30.30 -13.83 -12.72
C ALA A 135 -29.11 -13.64 -13.67
N LYS A 136 -28.10 -12.88 -13.22
CA LYS A 136 -26.85 -12.60 -13.93
C LYS A 136 -25.68 -13.02 -13.06
N PRO A 137 -24.57 -13.49 -13.65
CA PRO A 137 -23.42 -13.96 -12.89
C PRO A 137 -22.74 -12.83 -12.10
N TRP A 138 -22.77 -11.60 -12.61
CA TRP A 138 -22.24 -10.42 -11.92
C TRP A 138 -23.36 -9.52 -11.43
N VAL A 139 -23.19 -9.05 -10.21
CA VAL A 139 -24.00 -8.01 -9.59
C VAL A 139 -23.17 -6.75 -9.48
N LYS A 140 -23.71 -5.63 -9.98
CA LYS A 140 -23.09 -4.32 -9.82
C LYS A 140 -23.62 -3.64 -8.55
N ILE A 141 -22.70 -3.16 -7.73
CA ILE A 141 -22.94 -2.27 -6.59
C ILE A 141 -22.57 -0.86 -7.04
N ASP A 142 -23.54 0.06 -6.95
CA ASP A 142 -23.39 1.45 -7.31
C ASP A 142 -23.63 2.32 -6.07
N PRO A 143 -22.62 2.98 -5.50
CA PRO A 143 -22.77 3.76 -4.26
C PRO A 143 -23.74 4.95 -4.41
N ALA A 144 -24.09 5.33 -5.64
CA ALA A 144 -25.08 6.36 -5.92
C ALA A 144 -26.51 5.80 -6.09
N ALA A 145 -26.70 4.48 -6.12
CA ALA A 145 -28.00 3.85 -6.27
C ALA A 145 -28.75 3.72 -4.92
N ASP A 146 -30.07 3.83 -4.98
CA ASP A 146 -30.97 3.78 -3.82
C ASP A 146 -31.36 2.35 -3.41
N ASP A 147 -30.86 1.31 -4.09
CA ASP A 147 -31.22 -0.07 -3.76
C ASP A 147 -30.58 -0.53 -2.43
N PRO A 148 -31.23 -1.46 -1.68
CA PRO A 148 -30.79 -1.84 -0.33
C PRO A 148 -29.34 -2.35 -0.25
N VAL A 149 -28.83 -2.96 -1.32
CA VAL A 149 -27.49 -3.55 -1.36
C VAL A 149 -26.46 -2.46 -1.55
N SER A 150 -26.69 -1.58 -2.53
CA SER A 150 -25.87 -0.41 -2.76
C SER A 150 -25.77 0.47 -1.51
N GLN A 151 -26.88 0.64 -0.78
CA GLN A 151 -26.88 1.35 0.51
C GLN A 151 -26.10 0.61 1.60
N MET A 152 -26.12 -0.72 1.61
CA MET A 152 -25.33 -1.53 2.57
C MET A 152 -23.82 -1.40 2.33
N PHE A 153 -23.39 -1.41 1.06
CA PHE A 153 -21.98 -1.32 0.69
C PHE A 153 -21.45 0.11 0.58
N LYS A 154 -22.35 1.12 0.56
CA LYS A 154 -21.97 2.53 0.50
C LYS A 154 -20.98 2.92 1.59
N GLY A 155 -21.17 2.45 2.83
CA GLY A 155 -20.25 2.74 3.93
C GLY A 155 -18.84 2.18 3.72
N ILE A 156 -18.73 0.99 3.11
CA ILE A 156 -17.45 0.35 2.79
C ILE A 156 -16.72 1.15 1.70
N VAL A 157 -17.44 1.58 0.66
CA VAL A 157 -16.88 2.43 -0.39
C VAL A 157 -16.46 3.80 0.17
N GLU A 158 -17.32 4.44 0.96
CA GLU A 158 -17.02 5.72 1.65
C GLU A 158 -15.88 5.59 2.68
N GLY A 159 -15.67 4.39 3.23
CA GLY A 159 -14.60 4.06 4.17
C GLY A 159 -13.19 4.07 3.56
N GLY A 160 -13.08 4.13 2.23
CA GLY A 160 -11.80 4.26 1.53
C GLY A 160 -11.26 2.96 0.94
N VAL A 161 -12.10 1.96 0.68
CA VAL A 161 -11.68 0.72 -0.01
C VAL A 161 -11.16 0.99 -1.43
N SER A 162 -11.72 1.98 -2.13
CA SER A 162 -11.25 2.44 -3.45
C SER A 162 -10.32 3.66 -3.38
N ASP A 163 -10.25 4.32 -2.22
CA ASP A 163 -9.41 5.51 -1.97
C ASP A 163 -8.63 5.33 -0.65
N PRO A 164 -7.48 4.64 -0.69
CA PRO A 164 -6.63 4.44 0.48
C PRO A 164 -6.12 5.75 1.09
N SER A 165 -6.06 6.85 0.32
CA SER A 165 -5.64 8.17 0.82
C SER A 165 -6.63 8.73 1.85
N ARG A 166 -7.94 8.46 1.66
CA ARG A 166 -8.98 8.81 2.63
C ARG A 166 -8.83 8.01 3.93
N MET A 167 -8.50 6.73 3.83
CA MET A 167 -8.21 5.91 5.01
C MET A 167 -7.02 6.47 5.80
N ALA A 168 -5.93 6.83 5.11
CA ALA A 168 -4.78 7.48 5.75
C ALA A 168 -5.15 8.80 6.43
N ALA A 169 -6.03 9.61 5.82
CA ALA A 169 -6.51 10.85 6.41
C ALA A 169 -7.34 10.61 7.69
N ASN A 170 -8.16 9.56 7.73
CA ASN A 170 -8.97 9.20 8.91
C ASN A 170 -8.11 8.74 10.11
N LEU A 171 -6.89 8.26 9.85
CA LEU A 171 -5.95 7.82 10.88
C LEU A 171 -5.12 8.96 11.48
N LYS A 172 -5.17 10.18 10.93
CA LYS A 172 -4.41 11.33 11.47
C LYS A 172 -4.76 11.59 12.94
N GLY A 173 -3.74 11.89 13.73
CA GLY A 173 -3.82 12.05 15.19
C GLY A 173 -3.91 10.73 15.96
N THR A 174 -3.96 9.58 15.29
CA THR A 174 -3.90 8.27 15.95
C THR A 174 -2.43 7.92 16.21
N GLN A 175 -2.08 7.65 17.46
CA GLN A 175 -0.70 7.34 17.82
C GLN A 175 -0.38 5.87 17.48
N ALA A 176 0.63 5.67 16.62
CA ALA A 176 1.25 4.38 16.39
C ALA A 176 2.56 4.23 17.18
N THR A 177 2.85 2.99 17.55
CA THR A 177 4.09 2.60 18.21
C THR A 177 4.94 1.79 17.26
N VAL A 178 6.21 2.13 17.12
CA VAL A 178 7.19 1.28 16.44
C VAL A 178 7.46 0.08 17.34
N LYS A 179 7.06 -1.12 16.90
CA LYS A 179 7.21 -2.36 17.66
C LYS A 179 8.48 -3.10 17.37
N ALA A 180 8.98 -2.98 16.16
CA ALA A 180 10.22 -3.60 15.73
C ALA A 180 10.75 -2.87 14.50
N THR A 181 12.07 -2.85 14.37
CA THR A 181 12.76 -2.42 13.15
C THR A 181 13.78 -3.50 12.80
N SER A 182 13.80 -3.92 11.54
CA SER A 182 14.78 -4.84 10.98
C SER A 182 15.55 -4.17 9.85
N ALA A 183 16.49 -4.87 9.22
CA ALA A 183 17.19 -4.36 8.04
C ALA A 183 16.26 -4.09 6.85
N ASP A 184 15.14 -4.84 6.76
CA ASP A 184 14.29 -4.87 5.59
C ASP A 184 12.88 -4.31 5.83
N SER A 185 12.47 -4.15 7.10
CA SER A 185 11.11 -3.74 7.46
C SER A 185 11.00 -3.00 8.79
N THR A 186 9.88 -2.27 8.96
CA THR A 186 9.47 -1.66 10.22
C THR A 186 8.04 -2.08 10.57
N THR A 187 7.82 -2.49 11.81
CA THR A 187 6.50 -2.88 12.33
C THR A 187 5.91 -1.76 13.17
N TYR A 188 4.70 -1.33 12.82
CA TYR A 188 3.91 -0.35 13.55
C TYR A 188 2.67 -1.01 14.14
N GLU A 189 2.34 -0.68 15.37
CA GLU A 189 1.10 -1.12 16.03
C GLU A 189 0.32 0.09 16.54
N PHE A 190 -0.98 0.11 16.28
CA PHE A 190 -1.90 1.15 16.76
C PHE A 190 -3.31 0.59 16.94
N SER A 191 -4.13 1.29 17.71
CA SER A 191 -5.54 0.97 17.87
C SER A 191 -6.39 2.01 17.18
N VAL A 192 -7.36 1.57 16.38
CA VAL A 192 -8.28 2.45 15.65
C VAL A 192 -9.70 2.21 16.13
N ASP A 193 -10.48 3.29 16.22
CA ASP A 193 -11.91 3.18 16.45
C ASP A 193 -12.57 2.50 15.21
N PRO A 194 -13.43 1.49 15.38
CA PRO A 194 -14.12 0.83 14.28
C PRO A 194 -14.83 1.81 13.32
N ALA A 195 -15.41 2.90 13.82
CA ALA A 195 -16.06 3.92 13.01
C ALA A 195 -15.07 4.75 12.16
N LYS A 196 -13.82 4.90 12.61
CA LYS A 196 -12.74 5.53 11.82
C LYS A 196 -12.17 4.59 10.75
N ALA A 197 -12.12 3.28 11.04
CA ALA A 197 -11.57 2.28 10.12
C ALA A 197 -12.53 1.93 8.97
N MET A 198 -13.84 1.84 9.25
CA MET A 198 -14.84 1.40 8.26
C MET A 198 -15.69 2.55 7.69
N GLY A 199 -15.48 3.79 8.15
CA GLY A 199 -16.35 4.92 7.85
C GLY A 199 -17.62 4.95 8.71
N ALA A 200 -18.18 6.16 8.91
CA ALA A 200 -19.31 6.40 9.82
C ALA A 200 -20.67 5.80 9.37
N THR A 201 -20.72 5.21 8.18
CA THR A 201 -21.93 4.71 7.50
C THR A 201 -21.88 3.20 7.24
N ALA A 202 -20.87 2.48 7.74
CA ALA A 202 -20.91 1.02 7.82
C ALA A 202 -22.06 0.64 8.75
N SER A 203 -23.26 0.50 8.17
CA SER A 203 -24.45 0.08 8.87
C SER A 203 -24.15 -1.24 9.57
N PRO A 204 -24.58 -1.38 10.82
CA PRO A 204 -24.08 -2.41 11.69
C PRO A 204 -24.51 -3.77 11.11
N SER A 205 -23.63 -4.77 11.23
CA SER A 205 -24.12 -6.14 11.40
C SER A 205 -25.33 -6.11 12.34
N PRO A 206 -26.40 -6.91 12.14
CA PRO A 206 -27.63 -6.84 12.92
C PRO A 206 -27.44 -6.97 14.46
N SER A 207 -26.22 -7.23 14.93
CA SER A 207 -25.77 -7.04 16.31
C SER A 207 -25.32 -5.59 16.60
N ALA A 208 -26.17 -4.62 16.34
CA ALA A 208 -25.95 -3.20 16.65
C ALA A 208 -26.34 -2.87 18.09
N SER A 209 -25.60 -3.37 19.09
CA SER A 209 -25.76 -2.93 20.49
C SER A 209 -24.54 -3.27 21.35
N ALA A 210 -23.42 -2.60 21.06
CA ALA A 210 -22.35 -2.25 21.99
C ALA A 210 -21.33 -1.40 21.22
N SER A 211 -20.71 -0.40 21.86
CA SER A 211 -19.50 0.21 21.29
C SER A 211 -18.48 -0.90 21.05
N ALA A 212 -18.20 -1.22 19.77
CA ALA A 212 -17.22 -2.24 19.44
C ALA A 212 -15.85 -1.82 20.00
N PRO A 213 -15.07 -2.77 20.57
CA PRO A 213 -13.74 -2.44 21.09
C PRO A 213 -12.84 -1.88 19.97
N PRO A 214 -11.84 -1.05 20.30
CA PRO A 214 -10.86 -0.59 19.32
C PRO A 214 -10.21 -1.75 18.57
N LEU A 215 -10.05 -1.61 17.26
CA LEU A 215 -9.37 -2.58 16.42
C LEU A 215 -7.87 -2.38 16.55
N ALA A 216 -7.15 -3.43 16.99
CA ALA A 216 -5.69 -3.44 16.93
C ALA A 216 -5.24 -3.64 15.49
N MET A 217 -4.41 -2.75 14.97
CA MET A 217 -3.84 -2.78 13.63
C MET A 217 -2.33 -2.97 13.74
N VAL A 218 -1.76 -3.86 12.93
CA VAL A 218 -0.33 -4.04 12.80
C VAL A 218 0.06 -3.87 11.33
N TYR A 219 0.92 -2.90 11.04
CA TYR A 219 1.49 -2.68 9.72
C TYR A 219 2.94 -3.09 9.73
N VAL A 220 3.33 -3.99 8.83
CA VAL A 220 4.73 -4.29 8.53
C VAL A 220 5.03 -3.67 7.18
N LEU A 221 5.88 -2.64 7.16
CA LEU A 221 6.26 -1.94 5.94
C LEU A 221 7.70 -2.26 5.57
N ASP A 222 8.00 -2.40 4.27
CA ASP A 222 9.36 -2.56 3.78
C ASP A 222 10.15 -1.23 3.76
N LYS A 223 11.41 -1.26 3.34
CA LYS A 223 12.28 -0.07 3.23
C LYS A 223 11.79 1.01 2.25
N GLU A 224 10.82 0.69 1.39
CA GLU A 224 10.18 1.62 0.46
C GLU A 224 8.81 2.09 0.96
N ASP A 225 8.49 1.81 2.24
CA ASP A 225 7.20 2.03 2.89
C ASP A 225 6.05 1.18 2.29
N ARG A 226 6.33 0.19 1.43
CA ARG A 226 5.28 -0.69 0.90
C ARG A 226 4.82 -1.67 1.98
N PRO A 227 3.53 -1.99 2.07
CA PRO A 227 3.08 -3.00 3.02
C PRO A 227 3.66 -4.37 2.65
N VAL A 228 4.16 -5.10 3.64
CA VAL A 228 4.46 -6.53 3.54
C VAL A 228 3.28 -7.29 4.11
N THR A 229 2.86 -6.92 5.33
CA THR A 229 1.63 -7.40 5.95
C THR A 229 0.87 -6.27 6.62
N ILE A 230 -0.45 -6.37 6.59
CA ILE A 230 -1.37 -5.58 7.40
C ILE A 230 -2.28 -6.57 8.12
N SER A 231 -2.31 -6.54 9.45
CA SER A 231 -3.17 -7.44 10.22
C SER A 231 -4.03 -6.73 11.26
N THR A 232 -5.16 -7.34 11.57
CA THR A 232 -6.08 -6.91 12.61
C THR A 232 -6.81 -8.09 13.24
N GLN A 233 -7.44 -7.88 14.38
CA GLN A 233 -8.31 -8.85 15.01
C GLN A 233 -9.71 -8.27 15.21
N VAL A 234 -10.71 -8.98 14.70
CA VAL A 234 -12.14 -8.63 14.85
C VAL A 234 -12.85 -9.83 15.47
N ALA A 235 -13.50 -9.63 16.62
CA ALA A 235 -14.31 -10.68 17.28
C ALA A 235 -13.61 -12.06 17.39
N ASN A 236 -12.34 -12.08 17.79
CA ASN A 236 -11.46 -13.28 17.88
C ASN A 236 -11.08 -13.94 16.54
N GLN A 237 -11.39 -13.32 15.41
CA GLN A 237 -10.88 -13.71 14.09
C GLN A 237 -9.67 -12.84 13.73
N SER A 238 -8.55 -13.47 13.40
CA SER A 238 -7.39 -12.80 12.85
C SER A 238 -7.59 -12.60 11.36
N ILE A 239 -7.36 -11.37 10.91
CA ILE A 239 -7.36 -10.99 9.50
C ILE A 239 -5.95 -10.51 9.19
N GLU A 240 -5.27 -11.15 8.24
CA GLU A 240 -3.95 -10.75 7.76
C GLU A 240 -3.97 -10.60 6.25
N VAL A 241 -3.55 -9.44 5.75
CA VAL A 241 -3.36 -9.17 4.34
C VAL A 241 -1.87 -9.09 4.05
N THR A 242 -1.37 -10.01 3.25
CA THR A 242 0.00 -10.03 2.73
C THR A 242 0.03 -9.41 1.34
N TYR A 243 1.02 -8.58 1.06
CA TYR A 243 1.20 -7.93 -0.23
C TYR A 243 2.51 -8.36 -0.89
N GLY A 244 2.51 -8.43 -2.22
CA GLY A 244 3.66 -8.92 -2.98
C GLY A 244 3.64 -8.51 -4.45
N ASP A 245 4.58 -9.09 -5.21
CA ASP A 245 4.69 -8.95 -6.68
C ASP A 245 4.54 -7.52 -7.20
N TRP A 246 5.13 -6.56 -6.48
CA TRP A 246 5.06 -5.14 -6.79
C TRP A 246 5.51 -4.85 -8.23
N GLY A 247 4.70 -4.08 -8.97
CA GLY A 247 4.93 -3.75 -10.38
C GLY A 247 4.56 -4.84 -11.38
N LYS A 248 3.94 -5.94 -10.94
CA LYS A 248 3.38 -6.97 -11.83
C LYS A 248 2.37 -6.34 -12.78
N LYS A 249 2.46 -6.64 -14.08
CA LYS A 249 1.44 -6.21 -15.04
C LYS A 249 0.13 -6.95 -14.74
N VAL A 250 -0.89 -6.20 -14.32
CA VAL A 250 -2.23 -6.71 -14.04
C VAL A 250 -3.26 -5.96 -14.86
N GLU A 251 -4.29 -6.67 -15.31
CA GLU A 251 -5.42 -6.12 -16.03
C GLU A 251 -6.66 -6.36 -15.19
N ILE A 252 -7.26 -5.28 -14.71
CA ILE A 252 -8.48 -5.29 -13.91
C ILE A 252 -9.50 -4.49 -14.72
N THR A 253 -10.59 -5.11 -15.13
CA THR A 253 -11.59 -4.47 -15.99
C THR A 253 -12.97 -4.81 -15.47
N GLU A 254 -13.94 -3.95 -15.77
CA GLU A 254 -15.34 -4.27 -15.52
C GLU A 254 -15.74 -5.59 -16.19
N PRO A 255 -16.66 -6.36 -15.59
CA PRO A 255 -17.21 -7.53 -16.25
C PRO A 255 -17.96 -7.15 -17.54
N PRO A 256 -18.13 -8.11 -18.48
CA PRO A 256 -18.92 -7.87 -19.69
C PRO A 256 -20.34 -7.38 -19.35
N ALA A 257 -20.78 -6.29 -19.98
CA ALA A 257 -22.04 -5.62 -19.63
C ALA A 257 -23.28 -6.52 -19.74
N ASP A 258 -23.26 -7.51 -20.63
CA ASP A 258 -24.34 -8.51 -20.77
C ASP A 258 -24.36 -9.56 -19.64
N GLN A 259 -23.28 -9.67 -18.88
CA GLN A 259 -23.14 -10.51 -17.70
C GLN A 259 -23.42 -9.77 -16.38
N VAL A 260 -23.59 -8.45 -16.43
CA VAL A 260 -23.88 -7.61 -15.28
C VAL A 260 -25.39 -7.39 -15.18
N GLY A 261 -25.91 -7.54 -13.96
CA GLY A 261 -27.30 -7.19 -13.65
C GLY A 261 -27.43 -6.54 -12.28
N PRO A 262 -28.61 -5.98 -11.97
CA PRO A 262 -28.93 -5.55 -10.61
C PRO A 262 -29.02 -6.76 -9.67
N MET A 263 -28.88 -6.53 -8.36
CA MET A 263 -29.15 -7.59 -7.39
C MET A 263 -30.63 -8.01 -7.46
N SER A 264 -30.90 -9.31 -7.31
CA SER A 264 -32.27 -9.85 -7.30
C SER A 264 -32.50 -10.56 -5.98
N PHE A 265 -33.39 -10.02 -5.14
CA PHE A 265 -33.81 -10.72 -3.94
C PHE A 265 -34.90 -11.73 -4.29
N PRO A 266 -34.82 -13.00 -3.83
CA PRO A 266 -35.97 -13.87 -3.88
C PRO A 266 -37.08 -13.21 -3.06
N SER A 267 -38.26 -13.04 -3.67
CA SER A 267 -39.44 -12.56 -2.95
C SER A 267 -39.70 -13.48 -1.77
N ALA A 268 -39.81 -12.91 -0.56
CA ALA A 268 -40.26 -13.66 0.60
C ALA A 268 -41.65 -14.25 0.27
N GLY A 269 -41.69 -15.57 0.13
CA GLY A 269 -42.92 -16.34 -0.07
C GLY A 269 -43.69 -16.51 1.23
#